data_AF-A0A8H4NS75-F1
#
_entry.id   AF-A0A8H4NS75-F1
#
_cell.length_a   1.000
_cell.length_b   1.000
_cell.length_c   1.000
_cell.angle_alpha   90.00
_cell.angle_beta   90.00
_cell.angle_gamma   90.00
#
_symmetry.space_group_name_H-M   'P 1'
#
loop_
_entity.id
_entity.type
_entity.pdbx_description
1 polymer ?
#
loop_
_entity_poly.entity_id
_entity_poly.type
_entity_poly.pdbx_seq_one_letter_code
_entity_poly.pdbx_strand_id
1 'polypeptide(L)'
;MVKVSTNVSSSRRKSRAAHFKAPSDQRRVIMSAPLSKELREKYNVRSIPIRKDDEVTIVRGSNKGREGKITSVYRLKYVVHIERITRDKANGQSVPLGIHPSNVVITKLKLDKDREDILARSKVGRELAANNKVTA
;
A
#
# COMPACT_ATOMS: atom_id res chain seq x y z
N MET A 1 -8.61 -8.66 22.59
CA MET A 1 -9.84 -9.08 21.88
C MET A 1 -9.53 -10.33 21.07
N VAL A 2 -10.27 -11.41 21.29
CA VAL A 2 -9.99 -12.74 20.70
C VAL A 2 -10.78 -12.88 19.40
N LYS A 3 -10.23 -13.65 18.44
CA LYS A 3 -10.90 -13.98 17.18
C LYS A 3 -12.17 -14.81 17.45
N VAL A 4 -13.34 -14.27 17.11
CA VAL A 4 -14.66 -14.92 17.33
C VAL A 4 -15.06 -15.82 16.14
N SER A 5 -14.70 -15.46 14.91
CA SER A 5 -15.10 -16.21 13.70
C SER A 5 -14.37 -17.56 13.60
N THR A 6 -15.11 -18.65 13.39
CA THR A 6 -14.56 -20.01 13.21
C THR A 6 -13.90 -20.22 11.84
N ASN A 7 -14.39 -19.54 10.79
CA ASN A 7 -13.93 -19.69 9.40
C ASN A 7 -12.50 -19.18 9.12
N VAL A 8 -11.92 -18.36 10.00
CA VAL A 8 -10.58 -17.79 9.82
C VAL A 8 -9.58 -18.52 10.73
N SER A 9 -8.46 -18.99 10.18
CA SER A 9 -7.44 -19.66 11.00
C SER A 9 -6.50 -18.67 11.70
N SER A 10 -6.13 -18.95 12.95
CA SER A 10 -5.07 -18.25 13.71
C SER A 10 -3.71 -18.95 13.64
N SER A 11 -3.60 -20.06 12.90
CA SER A 11 -2.35 -20.82 12.80
C SER A 11 -1.33 -20.07 11.94
N ARG A 12 -0.15 -19.80 12.52
CA ARG A 12 0.98 -19.14 11.83
C ARG A 12 1.32 -19.79 10.49
N ARG A 13 1.31 -21.12 10.42
CA ARG A 13 1.61 -21.89 9.19
C ARG A 13 0.59 -21.58 8.09
N LYS A 14 -0.71 -21.63 8.42
CA LYS A 14 -1.80 -21.38 7.46
C LYS A 14 -1.78 -19.92 6.99
N SER A 15 -1.60 -18.95 7.88
CA SER A 15 -1.55 -17.53 7.51
C SER A 15 -0.36 -17.18 6.62
N ARG A 16 0.83 -17.74 6.89
CA ARG A 16 2.01 -17.54 6.03
C ARG A 16 1.84 -18.17 4.65
N ALA A 17 1.27 -19.38 4.60
CA ALA A 17 0.97 -20.03 3.33
C ALA A 17 -0.01 -19.21 2.50
N ALA A 18 -1.09 -18.70 3.11
CA ALA A 18 -2.05 -17.83 2.44
C ALA A 18 -1.40 -16.55 1.90
N HIS A 19 -0.51 -15.90 2.66
CA HIS A 19 0.18 -14.70 2.21
C HIS A 19 1.13 -14.97 1.02
N PHE A 20 2.05 -15.93 1.13
CA PHE A 20 3.06 -16.13 0.08
C PHE A 20 2.51 -16.82 -1.18
N LYS A 21 1.43 -17.59 -1.05
CA LYS A 21 0.74 -18.25 -2.18
C LYS A 21 -0.43 -17.44 -2.74
N ALA A 22 -0.67 -16.22 -2.25
CA ALA A 22 -1.77 -15.39 -2.73
C ALA A 22 -1.70 -15.14 -4.26
N PRO A 23 -2.84 -15.11 -4.97
CA PRO A 23 -2.92 -14.71 -6.38
C PRO A 23 -2.73 -13.19 -6.56
N SER A 24 -2.50 -12.75 -7.79
CA SER A 24 -2.04 -11.38 -8.11
C SER A 24 -3.01 -10.27 -7.70
N ASP A 25 -4.31 -10.53 -7.80
CA ASP A 25 -5.40 -9.66 -7.35
C ASP A 25 -5.37 -9.45 -5.83
N GLN A 26 -5.18 -10.51 -5.05
CA GLN A 26 -5.02 -10.42 -3.60
C GLN A 26 -3.71 -9.71 -3.23
N ARG A 27 -2.61 -10.00 -3.93
CA ARG A 27 -1.32 -9.32 -3.72
C ARG A 27 -1.44 -7.81 -3.94
N ARG A 28 -2.23 -7.37 -4.93
CA ARG A 28 -2.50 -5.94 -5.14
C ARG A 28 -3.11 -5.30 -3.90
N VAL A 29 -4.07 -5.95 -3.24
CA VAL A 29 -4.72 -5.42 -2.04
C VAL A 29 -3.76 -5.45 -0.84
N ILE A 30 -3.01 -6.53 -0.66
CA ILE A 30 -1.99 -6.65 0.38
C ILE A 30 -0.93 -5.55 0.23
N MET A 31 -0.53 -5.23 -1.00
CA MET A 31 0.42 -4.16 -1.33
C MET A 31 -0.23 -2.76 -1.35
N SER A 32 -0.91 -2.42 -0.26
CA SER A 32 -1.45 -1.07 -0.04
C SER A 32 -0.47 -0.18 0.72
N ALA A 33 -0.51 1.13 0.45
CA ALA A 33 0.22 2.13 1.22
C ALA A 33 -0.71 3.16 1.86
N PRO A 34 -0.29 3.75 3.00
CA PRO A 34 -0.95 4.88 3.60
C PRO A 34 -0.91 6.12 2.70
N LEU A 35 -2.00 6.88 2.68
CA LEU A 35 -2.05 8.22 2.10
C LEU A 35 -1.41 9.26 3.05
N SER A 36 -0.91 10.37 2.50
CA SER A 36 -0.47 11.56 3.26
C SER A 36 -1.62 12.18 4.06
N LYS A 37 -1.32 13.06 5.02
CA LYS A 37 -2.36 13.70 5.84
C LYS A 37 -3.33 14.52 4.98
N GLU A 38 -2.80 15.32 4.06
CA GLU A 38 -3.58 16.13 3.11
C GLU A 38 -4.52 15.28 2.25
N LEU A 39 -4.02 14.16 1.70
CA LEU A 39 -4.85 13.26 0.90
C LEU A 39 -5.91 12.52 1.75
N ARG A 40 -5.60 12.22 3.01
CA ARG A 40 -6.57 11.62 3.95
C ARG A 40 -7.70 12.58 4.26
N GLU A 41 -7.40 13.86 4.48
CA GLU A 41 -8.41 14.89 4.73
C GLU A 41 -9.27 15.10 3.49
N LYS A 42 -8.65 15.18 2.30
CA LYS A 42 -9.36 15.35 1.03
C LYS A 42 -10.32 14.21 0.70
N TYR A 43 -9.85 12.95 0.81
CA TYR A 43 -10.63 11.78 0.36
C TYR A 43 -11.29 10.99 1.50
N ASN A 44 -10.99 11.29 2.76
CA ASN A 44 -11.40 10.53 3.96
C ASN A 44 -10.97 9.04 3.94
N VAL A 45 -9.96 8.66 3.16
CA VAL A 45 -9.43 7.28 3.04
C VAL A 45 -8.04 7.20 3.65
N ARG A 46 -7.67 6.10 4.34
CA ARG A 46 -6.35 5.97 5.01
C ARG A 46 -5.28 5.36 4.13
N SER A 47 -5.65 4.39 3.29
CA SER A 47 -4.72 3.62 2.48
C SER A 47 -5.38 3.14 1.21
N ILE A 48 -4.57 2.95 0.17
CA ILE A 48 -5.03 2.45 -1.12
C ILE A 48 -3.95 1.53 -1.73
N PRO A 49 -4.32 0.55 -2.58
CA PRO A 49 -3.36 -0.21 -3.37
C PRO A 49 -2.47 0.70 -4.23
N ILE A 50 -1.16 0.50 -4.11
CA ILE A 50 -0.17 1.26 -4.89
C ILE A 50 -0.29 0.94 -6.38
N ARG A 51 -0.12 1.95 -7.24
CA ARG A 51 0.01 1.81 -8.69
C ARG A 51 1.33 2.40 -9.19
N LYS A 52 1.67 2.03 -10.43
CA LYS A 52 2.70 2.70 -11.22
C LYS A 52 2.29 4.17 -11.37
N ASP A 53 3.27 5.05 -11.35
CA ASP A 53 3.13 6.51 -11.48
C ASP A 53 2.51 7.25 -10.29
N ASP A 54 2.18 6.58 -9.18
CA ASP A 54 1.93 7.29 -7.92
C ASP A 54 3.25 7.95 -7.43
N GLU A 55 3.15 9.15 -6.85
CA GLU A 55 4.28 9.79 -6.18
C GLU A 55 4.26 9.45 -4.70
N VAL A 56 5.45 9.15 -4.17
CA VAL A 56 5.58 8.62 -2.83
C VAL A 56 6.81 9.13 -2.11
N THR A 57 6.70 9.17 -0.78
CA THR A 57 7.79 9.51 0.14
C THR A 57 8.10 8.32 1.04
N ILE A 58 9.38 7.99 1.21
CA ILE A 58 9.83 6.88 2.04
C ILE A 58 9.88 7.31 3.51
N VAL A 59 9.22 6.57 4.39
CA VAL A 59 9.11 6.94 5.82
C VAL A 59 10.05 6.11 6.71
N ARG A 60 10.48 4.93 6.26
CA ARG A 60 11.32 4.00 7.03
C ARG A 60 12.45 3.42 6.20
N GLY A 61 13.56 3.08 6.86
CA GLY A 61 14.75 2.49 6.24
C GLY A 61 15.81 3.52 5.83
N SER A 62 16.88 3.05 5.19
CA SER A 62 18.06 3.88 4.87
C SER A 62 17.77 5.04 3.92
N ASN A 63 16.74 4.93 3.09
CA ASN A 63 16.33 5.96 2.11
C ASN A 63 15.18 6.84 2.62
N LYS A 64 14.98 6.92 3.94
CA LYS A 64 13.93 7.75 4.55
C LYS A 64 14.06 9.22 4.13
N GLY A 65 12.93 9.86 3.89
CA GLY A 65 12.83 11.27 3.50
C GLY A 65 13.01 11.51 2.00
N ARG A 66 13.42 10.51 1.23
CA ARG A 66 13.47 10.62 -0.23
C ARG A 66 12.09 10.44 -0.83
N GLU A 67 11.82 11.23 -1.86
CA GLU A 67 10.60 11.21 -2.65
C GLU A 67 10.88 10.73 -4.05
N GLY A 68 9.89 10.11 -4.68
CA GLY A 68 10.00 9.70 -6.06
C GLY A 68 8.71 9.10 -6.59
N LYS A 69 8.66 9.00 -7.91
CA LYS A 69 7.56 8.35 -8.62
C LYS A 69 7.78 6.85 -8.68
N ILE A 70 6.70 6.07 -8.60
CA ILE A 70 6.81 4.61 -8.70
C ILE A 70 6.99 4.19 -10.15
N THR A 71 8.13 3.56 -10.43
CA THR A 71 8.46 3.05 -11.77
C THR A 71 7.77 1.73 -12.05
N SER A 72 7.78 0.81 -11.06
CA SER A 72 7.16 -0.51 -11.20
C SER A 72 6.73 -1.10 -9.86
N VAL A 73 5.66 -1.89 -9.90
CA VAL A 73 5.11 -2.61 -8.74
C VAL A 73 5.35 -4.11 -8.95
N TYR A 74 6.34 -4.66 -8.23
CA TYR A 74 6.71 -6.05 -8.39
C TYR A 74 5.99 -6.96 -7.37
N ARG A 75 4.79 -7.38 -7.75
CA ARG A 75 3.88 -8.17 -6.88
C ARG A 75 4.43 -9.54 -6.51
N LEU A 76 5.30 -10.14 -7.33
CA LEU A 76 5.88 -11.45 -7.02
C LEU A 76 6.75 -11.40 -5.76
N LYS A 77 7.52 -10.31 -5.59
CA LYS A 77 8.43 -10.10 -4.47
C LYS A 77 7.89 -9.16 -3.39
N TYR A 78 6.64 -8.72 -3.47
CA TYR A 78 6.02 -7.77 -2.52
C TYR A 78 6.77 -6.44 -2.40
N VAL A 79 7.31 -5.94 -3.52
CA VAL A 79 8.22 -4.80 -3.55
C VAL A 79 7.78 -3.78 -4.59
N VAL A 80 8.05 -2.51 -4.32
CA VAL A 80 7.94 -1.41 -5.27
C VAL A 80 9.32 -0.83 -5.59
N HIS A 81 9.47 -0.39 -6.83
CA HIS A 81 10.65 0.33 -7.30
C HIS A 81 10.28 1.79 -7.50
N ILE A 82 11.08 2.67 -6.90
CA ILE A 82 10.89 4.11 -6.88
C ILE A 82 12.01 4.75 -7.70
N GLU A 83 11.65 5.76 -8.49
CA GLU A 83 12.59 6.53 -9.30
C GLU A 83 13.68 7.14 -8.41
N ARG A 84 14.93 7.18 -8.91
CA ARG A 84 16.11 7.72 -8.19
C ARG A 84 16.50 6.96 -6.92
N ILE A 85 15.82 5.86 -6.61
CA ILE A 85 16.16 4.96 -5.50
C ILE A 85 16.86 3.73 -6.05
N THR A 86 18.13 3.90 -6.35
CA THR A 86 19.02 2.88 -6.91
C THR A 86 20.17 2.55 -5.97
N ARG A 87 20.82 1.42 -6.22
CA ARG A 87 22.08 1.02 -5.62
C ARG A 87 23.04 0.66 -6.74
N ASP A 88 24.27 1.14 -6.63
CA ASP A 88 25.32 0.81 -7.59
C ASP A 88 25.93 -0.56 -7.28
N LYS A 89 26.15 -1.33 -8.34
CA LYS A 89 26.89 -2.58 -8.28
C LYS A 89 28.39 -2.32 -8.44
N ALA A 90 29.22 -3.29 -8.07
CA ALA A 90 30.67 -3.24 -8.27
C ALA A 90 31.08 -3.05 -9.75
N ASN A 91 30.22 -3.44 -10.70
CA ASN A 91 30.43 -3.24 -12.13
C ASN A 91 30.00 -1.84 -12.64
N GLY A 92 29.68 -0.90 -11.74
CA GLY A 92 29.28 0.47 -12.08
C GLY A 92 27.84 0.64 -12.54
N GLN A 93 27.05 -0.43 -12.69
CA GLN A 93 25.64 -0.32 -13.08
C GLN A 93 24.74 -0.03 -11.87
N SER A 94 23.82 0.93 -12.03
CA SER A 94 22.79 1.22 -11.03
C SER A 94 21.59 0.29 -11.17
N VAL A 95 21.14 -0.32 -10.06
CA VAL A 95 19.97 -1.21 -10.01
C VAL A 95 18.93 -0.63 -9.06
N PRO A 96 17.63 -0.65 -9.42
CA PRO A 96 16.58 -0.15 -8.55
C PRO A 96 16.52 -0.96 -7.25
N LEU A 97 16.47 -0.25 -6.12
CA LEU A 97 16.30 -0.89 -4.82
C LEU A 97 14.82 -1.23 -4.63
N GLY A 98 14.57 -2.38 -4.03
CA GLY A 98 13.24 -2.83 -3.67
C GLY A 98 12.80 -2.31 -2.32
N ILE A 99 11.67 -1.60 -2.26
CA ILE A 99 11.09 -1.11 -1.00
C ILE A 99 9.70 -1.74 -0.79
N HIS A 100 9.38 -2.08 0.45
CA HIS A 100 8.05 -2.60 0.79
C HIS A 100 7.03 -1.44 0.85
N PRO A 101 5.83 -1.57 0.25
CA PRO A 101 4.82 -0.50 0.18
C PRO A 101 4.40 0.06 1.55
N SER A 102 4.43 -0.74 2.61
CA SER A 102 4.08 -0.26 3.97
C SER A 102 5.06 0.76 4.55
N ASN A 103 6.27 0.86 4.00
CA ASN A 103 7.31 1.78 4.47
C ASN A 103 7.26 3.14 3.73
N VAL A 104 6.22 3.33 2.92
CA VAL A 104 6.06 4.42 1.99
C VAL A 104 4.73 5.11 2.26
N VAL A 105 4.66 6.42 2.04
CA VAL A 105 3.43 7.21 2.08
C VAL A 105 3.19 7.80 0.70
N ILE A 106 1.96 7.70 0.21
CA ILE A 106 1.57 8.29 -1.07
C ILE A 106 1.31 9.78 -0.87
N THR A 107 2.00 10.61 -1.65
CA THR A 107 1.88 12.07 -1.64
C THR A 107 1.00 12.57 -2.78
N LYS A 108 1.10 11.97 -3.97
CA LYS A 108 0.17 12.23 -5.09
C LYS A 108 -0.33 10.93 -5.71
N LEU A 109 -1.61 10.90 -6.02
CA LEU A 109 -2.28 9.76 -6.62
C LEU A 109 -2.40 9.95 -8.13
N LYS A 110 -2.09 8.90 -8.90
CA LYS A 110 -2.55 8.83 -10.30
C LYS A 110 -4.01 8.43 -10.32
N LEU A 111 -4.89 9.39 -10.61
CA LEU A 111 -6.33 9.16 -10.69
C LEU A 111 -6.70 8.54 -12.04
N ASP A 112 -7.58 7.54 -11.97
CA ASP A 112 -8.30 6.91 -13.07
C ASP A 112 -9.73 6.66 -12.57
N LYS A 113 -10.68 6.41 -13.49
CA LYS A 113 -12.09 6.16 -13.16
C LYS A 113 -12.23 5.12 -12.04
N ASP A 114 -11.53 3.99 -12.16
CA ASP A 114 -11.57 2.92 -11.17
C ASP A 114 -11.01 3.34 -9.79
N ARG A 115 -10.02 4.22 -9.74
CA ARG A 115 -9.43 4.73 -8.49
C ARG A 115 -10.39 5.67 -7.79
N GLU A 116 -11.06 6.51 -8.56
CA GLU A 116 -12.09 7.41 -8.06
C GLU A 116 -13.25 6.59 -7.48
N ASP A 117 -13.69 5.55 -8.17
CA ASP A 117 -14.72 4.63 -7.67
C ASP A 117 -14.29 3.93 -6.37
N ILE A 118 -13.03 3.47 -6.29
CA ILE A 118 -12.47 2.87 -5.07
C ILE A 118 -12.45 3.87 -3.91
N LEU A 119 -12.04 5.12 -4.17
CA LEU A 119 -11.99 6.18 -3.15
C LEU A 119 -13.38 6.55 -2.68
N ALA A 120 -14.34 6.76 -3.59
CA ALA A 120 -15.72 7.08 -3.27
C ALA A 120 -16.37 5.97 -2.44
N ARG A 121 -16.25 4.70 -2.86
CA ARG A 121 -16.75 3.55 -2.10
C ARG A 121 -16.13 3.45 -0.70
N SER A 122 -14.82 3.68 -0.59
CA SER A 122 -14.12 3.60 0.70
C SER A 122 -14.51 4.75 1.64
N LYS A 123 -14.81 5.93 1.09
CA LYS A 123 -15.30 7.10 1.83
C LYS A 123 -16.68 6.83 2.44
N VAL A 124 -17.64 6.37 1.63
CA VAL A 124 -19.00 6.03 2.09
C VAL A 124 -18.96 5.01 3.23
N GLY A 125 -18.18 3.93 3.06
CA GLY A 125 -18.06 2.92 4.11
C GLY A 125 -17.51 3.44 5.44
N ARG A 126 -16.69 4.50 5.40
CA ARG A 126 -16.18 5.14 6.62
C ARG A 126 -17.16 6.10 7.28
N GLU A 127 -17.88 6.86 6.48
CA GLU A 127 -18.92 7.76 6.99
C GLU A 127 -20.00 6.96 7.73
N LEU A 128 -20.43 5.84 7.15
CA LEU A 128 -21.34 4.90 7.81
C LEU A 128 -20.77 4.35 9.13
N ALA A 129 -19.49 3.94 9.13
CA ALA A 129 -18.84 3.44 10.34
C ALA A 129 -18.65 4.52 11.42
N ALA A 130 -18.47 5.79 11.02
CA ALA A 130 -18.40 6.91 11.94
C ALA A 130 -19.78 7.16 12.58
N ASN A 131 -20.85 7.17 11.78
CA ASN A 131 -22.21 7.40 12.25
C ASN A 131 -22.68 6.28 13.20
N ASN A 132 -22.40 5.02 12.87
CA ASN A 132 -22.76 3.87 13.72
C ASN A 132 -22.01 3.82 15.06
N LYS A 133 -20.87 4.51 15.18
CA LYS A 133 -20.15 4.65 16.44
C LYS A 133 -20.73 5.71 17.37
N VAL A 134 -21.52 6.64 16.85
CA VAL A 134 -22.18 7.69 17.64
C VAL A 134 -23.46 7.15 18.31
N THR A 135 -24.00 6.05 17.80
CA THR A 135 -25.23 5.39 18.29
C THR A 135 -24.98 4.23 19.25
N ALA A 136 -23.78 4.13 19.86
CA ALA A 136 -23.44 3.10 20.85
C ALA A 136 -22.84 3.72 22.11
#